data_AF-A0A286XK85-F1
#
_entry.id   AF-A0A286XK85-F1
#
_cell.length_a   1.000
_cell.length_b   1.000
_cell.length_c   1.000
_cell.angle_alpha   90.00
_cell.angle_beta   90.00
_cell.angle_gamma   90.00
#
_symmetry.space_group_name_H-M   'P 1'
#
loop_
_entity.id
_entity.type
_entity.pdbx_description
1 polymer ?
#
loop_
_entity_poly.entity_id
_entity_poly.type
_entity_poly.pdbx_seq_one_letter_code
_entity_poly.pdbx_strand_id
1 'polypeptide(L)'
;VTFEGVKAQSPQGAEQQQHHHYVFISQVVTEKEFLSRSDQLQQVVQSQGFVNYCQKKIDASQTEFEKNVWSFLKVNFENDSRGKYLELLGYRKEDLGKKIALALNKVDGSSVHNKEEHECEFLPSAGGTFNISVSSDIDGLITQALLTGNFESAVDLCLHDNRMADAIILAIAGGQELLARTQKKYFAKSQSKITRLITAVVMKNWKEIVESCDLKNWREALAAVLTYAKPDEFPSLCDLLGTRLESE
;
A
#
# COMPACT_ATOMS: atom_id res chain seq x y z
N VAL A 1 41.74 17.71 29.00
CA VAL A 1 42.58 17.64 27.78
C VAL A 1 44.02 17.62 28.22
N THR A 2 44.63 16.44 28.26
CA THR A 2 46.06 16.26 28.53
C THR A 2 46.78 16.16 27.20
N PHE A 3 47.64 17.13 26.90
CA PHE A 3 48.53 17.09 25.75
C PHE A 3 49.81 16.37 26.18
N GLU A 4 49.93 15.08 25.88
CA GLU A 4 51.24 14.42 25.92
C GLU A 4 51.98 14.73 24.61
N GLY A 5 52.82 15.76 24.66
CA GLY A 5 53.83 15.99 23.64
C GLY A 5 54.92 14.94 23.77
N VAL A 6 55.06 14.07 22.77
CA VAL A 6 56.21 13.18 22.66
C VAL A 6 57.47 14.05 22.53
N LYS A 7 58.26 14.10 23.61
CA LYS A 7 59.57 14.75 23.62
C LYS A 7 60.53 13.87 22.80
N ALA A 8 60.76 14.22 21.55
CA ALA A 8 61.90 13.72 20.80
C ALA A 8 63.17 14.31 21.44
N GLN A 9 64.00 13.46 22.04
CA GLN A 9 65.36 13.81 22.47
C GLN A 9 66.19 14.15 21.23
N SER A 10 66.85 15.30 21.24
CA SER A 10 67.91 15.67 20.29
C SER A 10 69.23 15.86 21.04
N PRO A 11 70.38 15.37 20.52
CA PRO A 11 71.69 15.63 21.11
C PRO A 11 72.15 17.06 20.84
N GLN A 12 72.97 17.57 21.76
CA GLN A 12 73.57 18.91 21.75
C GLN A 12 74.47 19.16 20.54
N GLY A 13 74.32 20.34 19.94
CA GLY A 13 75.25 20.95 18.99
C GLY A 13 74.80 22.38 18.69
N ALA A 14 75.60 23.37 19.06
CA ALA A 14 75.30 24.78 18.90
C ALA A 14 75.60 25.25 17.48
N GLU A 15 74.64 25.88 16.78
CA GLU A 15 74.89 26.98 15.82
C GLU A 15 73.61 27.66 15.29
N GLN A 16 73.65 29.00 15.28
CA GLN A 16 72.91 30.02 14.50
C GLN A 16 71.38 29.93 14.36
N GLN A 17 70.69 30.79 15.12
CA GLN A 17 69.25 31.06 15.07
C GLN A 17 68.84 31.88 13.83
N GLN A 18 68.49 31.19 12.73
CA GLN A 18 67.48 31.70 11.81
C GLN A 18 66.09 31.47 12.42
N HIS A 19 65.47 32.52 12.97
CA HIS A 19 64.13 32.48 13.54
C HIS A 19 63.07 32.27 12.45
N HIS A 20 62.92 31.03 12.00
CA HIS A 20 61.77 30.59 11.24
C HIS A 20 60.56 30.57 12.20
N HIS A 21 59.56 31.40 11.91
CA HIS A 21 58.28 31.35 12.62
C HIS A 21 57.52 30.11 12.15
N TYR A 22 57.58 29.04 12.94
CA TYR A 22 56.78 27.85 12.71
C TYR A 22 55.39 28.05 13.29
N VAL A 23 54.37 27.98 12.45
CA VAL A 23 52.98 27.89 12.87
C VAL A 23 52.59 26.42 12.85
N PHE A 24 52.26 25.87 14.02
CA PHE A 24 51.73 24.52 14.15
C PHE A 24 50.21 24.57 14.12
N ILE A 25 49.62 23.98 13.07
CA ILE A 25 48.18 23.75 12.99
C ILE A 25 47.94 22.30 13.42
N SER A 26 47.31 22.13 14.57
CA SER A 26 46.96 20.81 15.11
C SER A 26 45.45 20.62 15.05
N GLN A 27 45.00 19.51 14.46
CA GLN A 27 43.59 19.14 14.45
C GLN A 27 43.24 18.45 15.77
N VAL A 28 42.42 19.10 16.59
CA VAL A 28 41.93 18.52 17.84
C VAL A 28 40.61 17.83 17.57
N VAL A 29 40.60 16.51 17.69
CA VAL A 29 39.37 15.71 17.62
C VAL A 29 38.78 15.62 19.02
N THR A 30 37.69 16.35 19.24
CA THR A 30 36.92 16.31 20.50
C THR A 30 35.97 15.11 20.56
N GLU A 31 35.48 14.64 19.41
CA GLU A 31 34.43 13.61 19.32
C GLU A 31 34.83 12.47 18.37
N LYS A 32 35.64 11.52 18.87
CA LYS A 32 36.15 10.39 18.06
C LYS A 32 35.04 9.46 17.57
N GLU A 33 33.98 9.26 18.36
CA GLU A 33 32.87 8.38 17.99
C GLU A 33 32.04 8.97 16.84
N PHE A 34 31.81 10.29 16.86
CA PHE A 34 31.09 10.97 15.79
C PHE A 34 31.84 10.86 14.45
N LEU A 35 33.15 11.10 14.45
CA LEU A 35 33.98 10.94 13.24
C LEU A 35 33.91 9.51 12.71
N SER A 36 34.07 8.51 13.58
CA SER A 36 33.98 7.11 13.17
C SER A 36 32.62 6.76 12.56
N ARG A 37 31.52 7.31 13.10
CA ARG A 37 30.16 7.12 12.55
C ARG A 37 30.01 7.81 11.19
N SER A 38 30.58 9.00 11.04
CA SER A 38 30.58 9.74 9.78
C SER A 38 31.35 8.99 8.69
N ASP A 39 32.54 8.49 9.02
CA ASP A 39 33.37 7.72 8.09
C ASP A 39 32.65 6.43 7.65
N GLN A 40 32.01 5.72 8.58
CA GLN A 40 31.21 4.54 8.25
C GLN A 40 30.05 4.87 7.31
N LEU A 41 29.31 5.95 7.57
CA LEU A 41 28.22 6.37 6.69
C LEU A 41 28.75 6.76 5.31
N GLN A 42 29.87 7.49 5.24
CA GLN A 42 30.48 7.90 3.99
C GLN A 42 30.92 6.70 3.15
N GLN A 43 31.52 5.67 3.78
CA GLN A 43 31.86 4.43 3.10
C GLN A 43 30.63 3.69 2.57
N VAL A 44 29.53 3.67 3.34
CA VAL A 44 28.26 3.05 2.93
C VAL A 44 27.65 3.76 1.74
N VAL A 45 27.66 5.10 1.73
CA VAL A 45 27.16 5.91 0.61
C VAL A 45 27.97 5.64 -0.67
N GLN A 46 29.29 5.53 -0.55
CA GLN A 46 30.17 5.22 -1.69
C GLN A 46 29.97 3.80 -2.23
N SER A 47 29.74 2.82 -1.33
CA SER A 47 29.60 1.41 -1.69
C SER A 47 28.15 0.98 -1.99
N GLN A 48 27.17 1.89 -1.84
CA GLN A 48 25.73 1.59 -1.89
C GLN A 48 25.26 0.47 -0.94
N GLY A 49 26.01 0.23 0.15
CA GLY A 49 25.75 -0.83 1.13
C GLY A 49 24.64 -0.50 2.16
N PHE A 50 23.57 0.20 1.75
CA PHE A 50 22.58 0.80 2.65
C PHE A 50 21.81 -0.23 3.48
N VAL A 51 21.51 -1.40 2.91
CA VAL A 51 20.74 -2.47 3.58
C VAL A 51 21.50 -3.02 4.80
N ASN A 52 22.79 -3.29 4.63
CA ASN A 52 23.66 -3.78 5.71
C ASN A 52 23.85 -2.72 6.80
N TYR A 53 23.93 -1.45 6.41
CA TYR A 53 24.02 -0.35 7.36
C TYR A 53 22.73 -0.21 8.19
N CYS A 54 21.56 -0.23 7.55
CA CYS A 54 20.29 -0.18 8.26
C CYS A 54 20.14 -1.37 9.21
N GLN A 55 20.56 -2.59 8.83
CA GLN A 55 20.54 -3.75 9.72
C GLN A 55 21.37 -3.53 10.99
N LYS A 56 22.61 -3.05 10.85
CA LYS A 56 23.45 -2.72 12.02
C LYS A 56 22.81 -1.68 12.92
N LYS A 57 22.09 -0.71 12.34
CA LYS A 57 21.36 0.31 13.10
C LYS A 57 20.14 -0.26 13.82
N ILE A 58 19.42 -1.21 13.22
CA ILE A 58 18.31 -1.94 13.88
C ILE A 58 18.86 -2.71 15.10
N ASP A 59 19.96 -3.44 14.93
CA ASP A 59 20.54 -4.27 15.99
C ASP A 59 21.07 -3.42 17.16
N ALA A 60 21.63 -2.24 16.84
CA ALA A 60 22.13 -1.28 17.83
C ALA A 60 21.03 -0.40 18.48
N SER A 61 19.80 -0.43 17.95
CA SER A 61 18.70 0.40 18.47
C SER A 61 18.17 -0.17 19.79
N GLN A 62 17.91 0.72 20.75
CA GLN A 62 17.43 0.32 22.07
C GLN A 62 15.90 0.30 22.14
N THR A 63 15.25 1.19 21.38
CA THR A 63 13.80 1.31 21.39
C THR A 63 13.16 0.55 20.22
N GLU A 64 11.96 0.03 20.46
CA GLU A 64 11.15 -0.61 19.41
C GLU A 64 10.79 0.38 18.30
N PHE A 65 10.57 1.66 18.66
CA PHE A 65 10.34 2.72 17.69
C PHE A 65 11.52 2.93 16.74
N GLU A 66 12.75 3.06 17.25
CA GLU A 66 13.93 3.21 16.40
C GLU A 66 14.14 1.98 15.51
N LYS A 67 13.95 0.77 16.06
CA LYS A 67 14.00 -0.48 15.28
C LYS A 67 13.00 -0.45 14.13
N ASN A 68 11.78 0.04 14.37
CA ASN A 68 10.76 0.19 13.33
C ASN A 68 11.20 1.20 12.29
N VAL A 69 11.65 2.41 12.67
CA VAL A 69 12.12 3.44 11.73
C VAL A 69 13.24 2.90 10.84
N TRP A 70 14.25 2.23 11.42
CA TRP A 70 15.35 1.65 10.65
C TRP A 70 14.90 0.47 9.78
N SER A 71 13.91 -0.30 10.22
CA SER A 71 13.31 -1.38 9.40
C SER A 71 12.57 -0.82 8.20
N PHE A 72 11.76 0.23 8.38
CA PHE A 72 11.08 0.94 7.29
C PHE A 72 12.07 1.57 6.31
N LEU A 73 13.18 2.13 6.81
CA LEU A 73 14.23 2.70 5.97
C LEU A 73 14.98 1.61 5.19
N LYS A 74 15.28 0.47 5.83
CA LYS A 74 15.92 -0.68 5.17
C LYS A 74 15.12 -1.15 3.96
N VAL A 75 13.79 -1.29 4.12
CA VAL A 75 12.88 -1.71 3.06
C VAL A 75 12.88 -0.76 1.86
N ASN A 76 13.15 0.54 2.06
CA ASN A 76 13.25 1.51 0.98
C ASN A 76 14.37 1.16 -0.02
N PHE A 77 15.48 0.59 0.48
CA PHE A 77 16.66 0.24 -0.30
C PHE A 77 16.68 -1.20 -0.82
N GLU A 78 15.66 -2.01 -0.49
CA GLU A 78 15.56 -3.38 -0.93
C GLU A 78 14.69 -3.52 -2.20
N ASN A 79 14.91 -4.62 -2.94
CA ASN A 79 14.02 -5.02 -4.03
C ASN A 79 12.65 -5.43 -3.46
N ASP A 80 11.56 -5.09 -4.18
CA ASP A 80 10.17 -5.30 -3.76
C ASP A 80 9.78 -4.56 -2.47
N SER A 81 10.06 -3.26 -2.43
CA SER A 81 9.80 -2.40 -1.27
C SER A 81 8.34 -2.40 -0.83
N ARG A 82 7.39 -2.43 -1.77
CA ARG A 82 5.94 -2.44 -1.48
C ARG A 82 5.49 -3.69 -0.72
N GLY A 83 5.92 -4.88 -1.14
CA GLY A 83 5.59 -6.14 -0.47
C GLY A 83 6.08 -6.15 0.97
N LYS A 84 7.34 -5.76 1.17
CA LYS A 84 7.97 -5.70 2.50
C LYS A 84 7.35 -4.62 3.41
N TYR A 85 6.92 -3.49 2.86
CA TYR A 85 6.17 -2.50 3.63
C TYR A 85 4.83 -3.05 4.13
N LEU A 86 4.13 -3.84 3.31
CA LEU A 86 2.89 -4.51 3.75
C LEU A 86 3.16 -5.50 4.89
N GLU A 87 4.26 -6.24 4.85
CA GLU A 87 4.65 -7.13 5.93
C GLU A 87 4.94 -6.39 7.24
N LEU A 88 5.68 -5.27 7.18
CA LEU A 88 5.94 -4.42 8.34
C LEU A 88 4.67 -3.80 8.94
N LEU A 89 3.69 -3.49 8.09
CA LEU A 89 2.37 -3.01 8.52
C LEU A 89 1.48 -4.14 9.08
N GLY A 90 1.89 -5.41 8.97
CA GLY A 90 1.17 -6.57 9.47
C GLY A 90 0.23 -7.23 8.45
N TYR A 91 0.27 -6.82 7.18
CA TYR A 91 -0.57 -7.35 6.09
C TYR A 91 0.16 -8.43 5.30
N ARG A 92 0.43 -9.57 5.96
CA ARG A 92 0.97 -10.75 5.28
C ARG A 92 -0.13 -11.47 4.49
N LYS A 93 0.10 -11.69 3.19
CA LYS A 93 -0.83 -12.41 2.29
C LYS A 93 -1.16 -13.81 2.81
N GLU A 94 -0.20 -14.50 3.41
CA GLU A 94 -0.33 -15.86 3.93
C GLU A 94 -1.30 -15.97 5.12
N ASP A 95 -1.25 -14.99 6.04
CA ASP A 95 -2.12 -14.98 7.23
C ASP A 95 -3.57 -14.71 6.84
N LEU A 96 -3.78 -13.85 5.84
CA LEU A 96 -5.10 -13.60 5.27
C LEU A 96 -5.63 -14.86 4.56
N GLY A 97 -4.80 -15.54 3.77
CA GLY A 97 -5.18 -16.77 3.07
C GLY A 97 -5.67 -17.87 4.03
N LYS A 98 -4.96 -18.08 5.15
CA LYS A 98 -5.37 -19.03 6.21
C LYS A 98 -6.73 -18.64 6.83
N LYS A 99 -6.93 -17.35 7.12
CA LYS A 99 -8.19 -16.84 7.68
C LYS A 99 -9.37 -16.99 6.72
N ILE A 100 -9.16 -16.74 5.42
CA ILE A 100 -10.18 -16.93 4.38
C ILE A 100 -10.56 -18.41 4.26
N ALA A 101 -9.57 -19.31 4.20
CA ALA A 101 -9.83 -20.75 4.15
C ALA A 101 -10.65 -21.21 5.37
N LEU A 102 -10.32 -20.73 6.58
CA LEU A 102 -11.09 -21.03 7.79
C LEU A 102 -12.52 -20.47 7.76
N ALA A 103 -12.73 -19.29 7.15
CA ALA A 103 -14.06 -18.68 7.04
C ALA A 103 -14.95 -19.40 6.02
N LEU A 104 -14.39 -19.80 4.88
CA LEU A 104 -15.12 -20.54 3.84
C LEU A 104 -15.46 -21.97 4.29
N ASN A 105 -14.52 -22.66 4.96
CA ASN A 105 -14.78 -23.99 5.53
C ASN A 105 -15.81 -24.01 6.67
N LYS A 106 -16.12 -22.86 7.29
CA LYS A 106 -17.21 -22.75 8.28
C LYS A 106 -18.59 -22.68 7.65
N VAL A 107 -18.68 -22.33 6.36
CA VAL A 107 -19.94 -22.19 5.63
C VAL A 107 -20.29 -23.50 4.90
N ASP A 108 -19.29 -24.28 4.49
CA ASP A 108 -19.50 -25.56 3.79
C ASP A 108 -19.20 -26.78 4.66
N GLY A 109 -20.24 -27.28 5.32
CA GLY A 109 -20.32 -28.67 5.78
C GLY A 109 -20.61 -29.65 4.63
N SER A 110 -20.01 -29.47 3.45
CA SER A 110 -20.03 -30.45 2.36
C SER A 110 -18.87 -30.27 1.40
N SER A 111 -17.93 -31.22 1.50
CA SER A 111 -17.03 -31.75 0.47
C SER A 111 -16.54 -30.77 -0.62
N VAL A 112 -15.35 -30.22 -0.40
CA VAL A 112 -14.54 -29.57 -1.43
C VAL A 112 -14.12 -30.62 -2.47
N HIS A 113 -14.63 -30.50 -3.69
CA HIS A 113 -13.96 -31.04 -4.88
C HIS A 113 -13.24 -29.90 -5.59
N ASN A 114 -11.91 -29.92 -5.50
CA ASN A 114 -11.03 -29.22 -6.43
C ASN A 114 -11.23 -29.81 -7.83
N LYS A 115 -11.51 -28.95 -8.81
CA LYS A 115 -11.18 -29.07 -10.26
C LYS A 115 -11.58 -27.74 -10.90
N GLU A 116 -10.59 -26.91 -11.23
CA GLU A 116 -10.06 -26.79 -12.60
C GLU A 116 -11.17 -26.41 -13.60
N GLU A 117 -11.10 -25.14 -14.02
CA GLU A 117 -11.37 -24.66 -15.38
C GLU A 117 -12.38 -25.49 -16.20
N HIS A 118 -13.67 -25.26 -15.95
CA HIS A 118 -14.69 -25.52 -16.95
C HIS A 118 -15.36 -24.19 -17.28
N GLU A 119 -15.31 -23.81 -18.56
CA GLU A 119 -16.26 -22.88 -19.15
C GLU A 119 -17.66 -23.41 -18.80
N CYS A 120 -18.30 -22.82 -17.79
CA CYS A 120 -19.70 -23.09 -17.51
C CYS A 120 -20.49 -22.54 -18.69
N GLU A 121 -20.82 -23.39 -19.65
CA GLU A 121 -21.99 -23.19 -20.50
C GLU A 121 -23.19 -23.06 -19.56
N PHE A 122 -23.51 -21.82 -19.20
CA PHE A 122 -24.59 -21.46 -18.29
C PHE A 122 -25.93 -21.59 -19.01
N LEU A 123 -26.24 -22.79 -19.49
CA LEU A 123 -27.59 -23.14 -19.92
C LEU A 123 -28.22 -23.88 -18.75
N PRO A 124 -29.19 -23.27 -18.03
CA PRO A 124 -29.95 -24.03 -17.07
C PRO A 124 -30.59 -25.20 -17.82
N SER A 125 -30.41 -26.42 -17.32
CA SER A 125 -31.19 -27.59 -17.75
C SER A 125 -32.65 -27.38 -17.34
N ALA A 126 -33.32 -26.43 -17.97
CA ALA A 126 -34.72 -26.13 -17.75
C ALA A 126 -35.51 -26.96 -18.76
N GLY A 127 -35.90 -28.16 -18.36
CA GLY A 127 -36.98 -28.93 -19.00
C GLY A 127 -38.34 -28.27 -18.74
N GLY A 128 -38.48 -26.99 -19.07
CA GLY A 128 -39.69 -26.21 -18.90
C GLY A 128 -39.66 -24.96 -19.79
N THR A 129 -40.78 -24.67 -20.45
CA THR A 129 -40.95 -23.47 -21.28
C THR A 129 -40.75 -22.21 -20.44
N PHE A 130 -39.76 -21.40 -20.79
CA PHE A 130 -39.58 -20.07 -20.20
C PHE A 130 -40.66 -19.12 -20.76
N ASN A 131 -41.51 -18.58 -19.89
CA ASN A 131 -42.55 -17.64 -20.29
C ASN A 131 -42.00 -16.20 -20.18
N ILE A 132 -41.93 -15.51 -21.32
CA ILE A 132 -41.53 -14.10 -21.39
C ILE A 132 -42.80 -13.26 -21.17
N SER A 133 -43.17 -13.05 -19.90
CA SER A 133 -44.33 -12.23 -19.55
C SER A 133 -44.00 -10.74 -19.69
N VAL A 134 -44.65 -10.07 -20.64
CA VAL A 134 -44.59 -8.60 -20.80
C VAL A 134 -45.74 -7.97 -20.01
N SER A 135 -45.79 -8.27 -18.72
CA SER A 135 -46.79 -7.73 -17.80
C SER A 135 -46.39 -6.33 -17.30
N SER A 136 -47.33 -5.58 -16.72
CA SER A 136 -47.11 -4.19 -16.31
C SER A 136 -46.34 -4.02 -14.98
N ASP A 137 -45.89 -5.12 -14.38
CA ASP A 137 -44.98 -5.13 -13.23
C ASP A 137 -43.53 -4.85 -13.64
N ILE A 138 -42.68 -4.65 -12.63
CA ILE A 138 -41.28 -4.25 -12.81
C ILE A 138 -40.50 -5.28 -13.65
N ASP A 139 -40.76 -6.57 -13.49
CA ASP A 139 -40.09 -7.63 -14.26
C ASP A 139 -40.55 -7.65 -15.72
N GLY A 140 -41.84 -7.43 -15.98
CA GLY A 140 -42.35 -7.29 -17.35
C GLY A 140 -41.85 -6.02 -18.06
N LEU A 141 -41.69 -4.90 -17.34
CA LEU A 141 -41.06 -3.67 -17.85
C LEU A 141 -39.56 -3.84 -18.12
N ILE A 142 -38.83 -4.54 -17.25
CA ILE A 142 -37.43 -4.91 -17.50
C ILE A 142 -37.35 -5.80 -18.74
N THR A 143 -38.21 -6.81 -18.85
CA THR A 143 -38.29 -7.70 -20.01
C THR A 143 -38.58 -6.92 -21.30
N GLN A 144 -39.51 -5.97 -21.27
CA GLN A 144 -39.79 -5.10 -22.40
C GLN A 144 -38.59 -4.21 -22.77
N ALA A 145 -37.90 -3.66 -21.78
CA ALA A 145 -36.68 -2.86 -21.99
C ALA A 145 -35.56 -3.71 -22.61
N LEU A 146 -35.42 -4.97 -22.21
CA LEU A 146 -34.47 -5.91 -22.82
C LEU A 146 -34.85 -6.29 -24.25
N LEU A 147 -36.12 -6.59 -24.51
CA LEU A 147 -36.62 -6.91 -25.85
C LEU A 147 -36.48 -5.74 -26.84
N THR A 148 -36.49 -4.51 -26.34
CA THR A 148 -36.29 -3.29 -27.13
C THR A 148 -34.82 -2.84 -27.21
N GLY A 149 -33.90 -3.54 -26.54
CA GLY A 149 -32.47 -3.21 -26.48
C GLY A 149 -32.14 -1.99 -25.63
N ASN A 150 -33.09 -1.49 -24.84
CA ASN A 150 -32.91 -0.33 -23.96
C ASN A 150 -32.34 -0.75 -22.60
N PHE A 151 -31.04 -1.05 -22.58
CA PHE A 151 -30.33 -1.46 -21.38
C PHE A 151 -30.32 -0.38 -20.29
N GLU A 152 -30.33 0.91 -20.65
CA GLU A 152 -30.34 1.99 -19.67
C GLU A 152 -31.58 1.96 -18.77
N SER A 153 -32.75 1.81 -19.39
CA SER A 153 -34.02 1.76 -18.65
C SER A 153 -34.15 0.46 -17.86
N ALA A 154 -33.68 -0.66 -18.41
CA ALA A 154 -33.65 -1.95 -17.72
C ALA A 154 -32.79 -1.88 -16.44
N VAL A 155 -31.62 -1.25 -16.51
CA VAL A 155 -30.72 -1.07 -15.37
C VAL A 155 -31.32 -0.15 -14.31
N ASP A 156 -31.95 0.95 -14.72
CA ASP A 156 -32.58 1.88 -13.77
C ASP A 156 -33.76 1.24 -13.02
N LEU A 157 -34.55 0.40 -13.70
CA LEU A 157 -35.59 -0.41 -13.06
C LEU A 157 -35.00 -1.43 -12.07
N CYS A 158 -33.92 -2.14 -12.45
CA CYS A 158 -33.23 -3.08 -11.55
C CYS A 158 -32.64 -2.38 -10.31
N LEU A 159 -32.07 -1.18 -10.48
CA LEU A 159 -31.56 -0.38 -9.36
C LEU A 159 -32.68 0.11 -8.44
N HIS A 160 -33.86 0.44 -8.99
CA HIS A 160 -35.02 0.84 -8.21
C HIS A 160 -35.54 -0.31 -7.34
N ASP A 161 -35.64 -1.51 -7.91
CA ASP A 161 -36.12 -2.72 -7.24
C ASP A 161 -35.08 -3.41 -6.33
N ASN A 162 -33.94 -2.76 -6.08
CA ASN A 162 -32.84 -3.30 -5.27
C ASN A 162 -32.21 -4.60 -5.82
N ARG A 163 -32.48 -4.94 -7.09
CA ARG A 163 -31.87 -6.04 -7.85
C ARG A 163 -30.51 -5.62 -8.40
N MET A 164 -29.57 -5.36 -7.48
CA MET A 164 -28.29 -4.74 -7.82
C MET A 164 -27.37 -5.65 -8.63
N ALA A 165 -27.42 -6.97 -8.42
CA ALA A 165 -26.64 -7.92 -9.21
C ALA A 165 -27.07 -7.91 -10.69
N ASP A 166 -28.38 -7.97 -10.93
CA ASP A 166 -28.96 -7.93 -12.27
C ASP A 166 -28.66 -6.60 -12.97
N ALA A 167 -28.74 -5.48 -12.24
CA ALA A 167 -28.36 -4.16 -12.75
C ALA A 167 -26.90 -4.12 -13.25
N ILE A 168 -25.96 -4.67 -12.48
CA ILE A 168 -24.54 -4.67 -12.87
C ILE A 168 -24.29 -5.61 -14.06
N ILE A 169 -24.92 -6.79 -14.08
CA ILE A 169 -24.80 -7.74 -15.20
C ILE A 169 -25.34 -7.12 -16.50
N LEU A 170 -26.51 -6.50 -16.45
CA LEU A 170 -27.10 -5.80 -17.60
C LEU A 170 -26.24 -4.61 -18.05
N ALA A 171 -25.64 -3.89 -17.11
CA ALA A 171 -24.77 -2.75 -17.45
C ALA A 171 -23.48 -3.18 -18.15
N ILE A 172 -22.94 -4.38 -17.86
CA ILE A 172 -21.80 -4.95 -18.61
C ILE A 172 -22.20 -5.18 -20.08
N ALA A 173 -23.41 -5.69 -20.33
CA ALA A 173 -23.93 -5.90 -21.68
C ALA A 173 -24.23 -4.57 -22.42
N GLY A 174 -24.64 -3.53 -21.71
CA GLY A 174 -24.92 -2.20 -22.25
C GLY A 174 -23.69 -1.30 -22.48
N GLY A 175 -22.47 -1.77 -22.19
CA GLY A 175 -21.22 -1.08 -22.46
C GLY A 175 -20.61 -0.33 -21.27
N GLN A 176 -19.34 0.08 -21.44
CA GLN A 176 -18.51 0.59 -20.35
C GLN A 176 -19.05 1.88 -19.70
N GLU A 177 -19.71 2.75 -20.48
CA GLU A 177 -20.30 3.99 -19.99
C GLU A 177 -21.50 3.72 -19.05
N LEU A 178 -22.39 2.82 -19.46
CA LEU A 178 -23.53 2.41 -18.64
C LEU A 178 -23.05 1.70 -17.38
N LEU A 179 -22.04 0.83 -17.49
CA LEU A 179 -21.41 0.18 -16.34
C LEU A 179 -20.88 1.18 -15.33
N ALA A 180 -20.12 2.19 -15.76
CA ALA A 180 -19.56 3.21 -14.87
C ALA A 180 -20.68 4.00 -14.15
N ARG A 181 -21.74 4.38 -14.87
CA ARG A 181 -22.90 5.08 -14.29
C ARG A 181 -23.65 4.21 -13.27
N THR A 182 -23.80 2.93 -13.57
CA THR A 182 -24.49 1.95 -12.71
C THR A 182 -23.70 1.67 -11.45
N GLN A 183 -22.38 1.46 -11.56
CA GLN A 183 -21.47 1.33 -10.43
C GLN A 183 -21.55 2.56 -9.52
N LYS A 184 -21.53 3.78 -10.09
CA LYS A 184 -21.67 5.01 -9.29
C LYS A 184 -23.00 5.07 -8.54
N LYS A 185 -24.13 4.70 -9.18
CA LYS A 185 -25.44 4.63 -8.54
C LYS A 185 -25.49 3.54 -7.45
N TYR A 186 -24.88 2.38 -7.69
CA TYR A 186 -24.73 1.30 -6.73
C TYR A 186 -23.97 1.76 -5.48
N PHE A 187 -22.81 2.40 -5.67
CA PHE A 187 -21.98 2.91 -4.56
C PHE A 187 -22.64 4.06 -3.81
N ALA A 188 -23.45 4.90 -4.48
CA ALA A 188 -24.22 5.93 -3.79
C ALA A 188 -25.30 5.33 -2.89
N LYS A 189 -25.96 4.26 -3.34
CA LYS A 189 -27.05 3.58 -2.62
C LYS A 189 -26.57 2.64 -1.52
N SER A 190 -25.39 2.03 -1.68
CA SER A 190 -24.77 1.10 -0.71
C SER A 190 -23.67 1.79 0.10
N GLN A 191 -23.92 2.06 1.38
CA GLN A 191 -23.02 2.82 2.26
C GLN A 191 -22.35 1.93 3.34
N SER A 192 -21.69 0.85 2.92
CA SER A 192 -20.91 0.02 3.86
C SER A 192 -19.42 0.41 3.87
N LYS A 193 -18.71 0.13 4.97
CA LYS A 193 -17.26 0.34 5.08
C LYS A 193 -16.49 -0.40 3.97
N ILE A 194 -16.94 -1.62 3.67
CA ILE A 194 -16.39 -2.45 2.59
C ILE A 194 -16.72 -1.84 1.23
N THR A 195 -17.95 -1.35 1.03
CA THR A 195 -18.36 -0.69 -0.21
C THR A 195 -17.48 0.52 -0.50
N ARG A 196 -17.14 1.36 0.50
CA ARG A 196 -16.22 2.49 0.31
C ARG A 196 -14.83 2.07 -0.17
N LEU A 197 -14.27 1.01 0.40
CA LEU A 197 -12.99 0.46 -0.06
C LEU A 197 -13.09 -0.10 -1.48
N ILE A 198 -14.16 -0.83 -1.80
CA ILE A 198 -14.40 -1.34 -3.15
C ILE A 198 -14.57 -0.19 -4.14
N THR A 199 -15.32 0.86 -3.80
CA THR A 199 -15.49 2.06 -4.62
C THR A 199 -14.13 2.66 -4.95
N ALA A 200 -13.24 2.80 -3.97
CA ALA A 200 -11.91 3.35 -4.20
C ALA A 200 -11.03 2.48 -5.10
N VAL A 201 -11.09 1.15 -4.93
CA VAL A 201 -10.40 0.19 -5.78
C VAL A 201 -10.88 0.31 -7.24
N VAL A 202 -12.21 0.33 -7.44
CA VAL A 202 -12.84 0.34 -8.76
C VAL A 202 -12.69 1.70 -9.46
N MET A 203 -12.91 2.79 -8.73
CA MET A 203 -12.81 4.16 -9.24
C MET A 203 -11.37 4.69 -9.29
N LYS A 204 -10.41 3.92 -8.76
CA LYS A 204 -8.99 4.31 -8.59
C LYS A 204 -8.81 5.65 -7.87
N ASN A 205 -9.75 6.00 -6.99
CA ASN A 205 -9.75 7.27 -6.27
C ASN A 205 -9.18 7.11 -4.85
N TRP A 206 -7.85 6.95 -4.77
CA TRP A 206 -7.16 6.77 -3.48
C TRP A 206 -7.11 8.05 -2.64
N LYS A 207 -7.21 9.20 -3.28
CA LYS A 207 -7.20 10.50 -2.61
C LYS A 207 -8.39 10.63 -1.65
N GLU A 208 -9.58 10.28 -2.10
CA GLU A 208 -10.79 10.32 -1.25
C GLU A 208 -10.68 9.38 -0.05
N ILE A 209 -10.03 8.22 -0.18
CA ILE A 209 -9.79 7.31 0.95
C ILE A 209 -8.82 7.93 1.95
N VAL A 210 -7.69 8.46 1.49
CA VAL A 210 -6.74 9.14 2.37
C VAL A 210 -7.40 10.35 3.06
N GLU A 211 -8.28 11.06 2.35
CA GLU A 211 -9.00 12.21 2.89
C GLU A 211 -10.14 11.85 3.85
N SER A 212 -10.66 10.63 3.81
CA SER A 212 -11.85 10.23 4.56
C SER A 212 -11.61 9.06 5.51
N CYS A 213 -10.35 8.63 5.64
CA CYS A 213 -9.91 7.60 6.57
C CYS A 213 -9.90 8.14 7.99
N ASP A 214 -10.37 7.31 8.94
CA ASP A 214 -10.16 7.54 10.36
C ASP A 214 -8.66 7.37 10.66
N LEU A 215 -8.07 8.29 11.42
CA LEU A 215 -6.65 8.27 11.78
C LEU A 215 -6.28 7.04 12.62
N LYS A 216 -7.23 6.37 13.27
CA LYS A 216 -6.97 5.08 13.93
C LYS A 216 -6.59 3.97 12.93
N ASN A 217 -7.00 4.12 11.67
CA ASN A 217 -6.80 3.15 10.60
C ASN A 217 -5.82 3.63 9.50
N TRP A 218 -4.89 4.52 9.85
CA TRP A 218 -3.89 5.03 8.90
C TRP A 218 -3.03 3.92 8.27
N ARG A 219 -2.80 2.82 9.00
CA ARG A 219 -2.03 1.67 8.53
C ARG A 219 -2.76 0.95 7.40
N GLU A 220 -4.07 0.79 7.51
CA GLU A 220 -4.94 0.22 6.47
C GLU A 220 -4.92 1.10 5.21
N ALA A 221 -5.02 2.42 5.39
CA ALA A 221 -4.97 3.36 4.28
C ALA A 221 -3.62 3.30 3.54
N LEU A 222 -2.51 3.29 4.29
CA LEU A 222 -1.18 3.15 3.71
C LEU A 222 -1.01 1.80 2.99
N ALA A 223 -1.52 0.71 3.55
CA ALA A 223 -1.49 -0.61 2.91
C ALA A 223 -2.28 -0.63 1.59
N ALA A 224 -3.44 0.04 1.54
CA ALA A 224 -4.21 0.18 0.32
C ALA A 224 -3.45 0.99 -0.74
N VAL A 225 -2.85 2.11 -0.35
CA VAL A 225 -2.02 2.95 -1.23
C VAL A 225 -0.80 2.16 -1.75
N LEU A 226 -0.11 1.40 -0.90
CA LEU A 226 1.00 0.53 -1.29
C LEU A 226 0.59 -0.55 -2.30
N THR A 227 -0.64 -1.06 -2.20
CA THR A 227 -1.13 -2.16 -3.05
C THR A 227 -1.61 -1.68 -4.42
N TYR A 228 -2.31 -0.53 -4.46
CA TYR A 228 -3.06 -0.13 -5.66
C TYR A 228 -2.62 1.20 -6.28
N ALA A 229 -1.89 2.06 -5.56
CA ALA A 229 -1.43 3.32 -6.13
C ALA A 229 -0.29 3.08 -7.13
N LYS A 230 -0.32 3.85 -8.22
CA LYS A 230 0.77 3.87 -9.19
C LYS A 230 2.03 4.47 -8.58
N PRO A 231 3.23 4.14 -9.09
CA PRO A 231 4.50 4.75 -8.65
C PRO A 231 4.49 6.27 -8.65
N ASP A 232 3.83 6.88 -9.63
CA ASP A 232 3.80 8.34 -9.79
C ASP A 232 2.89 9.04 -8.75
N GLU A 233 1.79 8.40 -8.35
CA GLU A 233 0.81 8.96 -7.42
C GLU A 233 1.14 8.63 -5.95
N PHE A 234 1.99 7.62 -5.73
CA PHE A 234 2.34 7.11 -4.41
C PHE A 234 2.96 8.18 -3.49
N PRO A 235 3.99 8.97 -3.90
CA PRO A 235 4.56 10.00 -3.04
C PRO A 235 3.54 11.04 -2.61
N SER A 236 2.73 11.55 -3.55
CA SER A 236 1.72 12.57 -3.26
C SER A 236 0.63 12.09 -2.32
N LEU A 237 0.22 10.82 -2.42
CA LEU A 237 -0.76 10.22 -1.50
C LEU A 237 -0.17 9.98 -0.11
N CYS A 238 1.10 9.58 -0.02
CA CYS A 238 1.82 9.44 1.24
C CYS A 238 2.03 10.79 1.93
N ASP A 239 2.39 11.83 1.19
CA ASP A 239 2.53 13.19 1.72
C ASP A 239 1.20 13.69 2.28
N LEU A 240 0.10 13.50 1.55
CA LEU A 240 -1.23 13.89 2.01
C LEU A 240 -1.64 13.15 3.30
N LEU A 241 -1.38 11.84 3.37
CA LEU A 241 -1.63 11.05 4.57
C LEU A 241 -0.75 11.51 5.73
N GLY A 242 0.52 11.81 5.47
CA GLY A 242 1.50 12.30 6.44
C GLY A 242 1.12 13.65 7.02
N THR A 243 0.78 14.63 6.17
CA THR A 243 0.29 15.95 6.61
C THR A 243 -0.94 15.82 7.51
N ARG A 244 -1.86 14.91 7.16
CA ARG A 244 -3.06 14.70 7.96
C ARG A 244 -2.76 14.09 9.33
N LEU A 245 -1.84 13.13 9.38
CA LEU A 245 -1.36 12.51 10.61
C LEU A 245 -0.59 13.50 11.50
N GLU A 246 0.08 14.49 10.92
CA GLU A 246 0.80 15.53 11.67
C GLU A 246 -0.13 16.62 12.20
N SER A 247 -1.22 16.92 11.49
CA SER A 247 -2.12 18.04 11.80
C SER A 247 -3.15 17.79 12.92
N GLU A 248 -3.40 16.52 13.29
CA GLU A 248 -4.41 16.12 14.30
C GLU A 248 -3.79 15.53 15.57
#